data_AF-A0A1H7GB75-F1
#
_entry.id   AF-A0A1H7GB75-F1
#
_cell.length_a   1.000
_cell.length_b   1.000
_cell.length_c   1.000
_cell.angle_alpha   90.00
_cell.angle_beta   90.00
_cell.angle_gamma   90.00
#
_symmetry.space_group_name_H-M   'P 1'
#
loop_
_entity.id
_entity.type
_entity.pdbx_description
1 polymer ?
#
loop_
_entity_poly.entity_id
_entity_poly.type
_entity_poly.pdbx_seq_one_letter_code
_entity_poly.pdbx_strand_id
1 'polypeptide(L)'
;MRPIKTLQKLHDEESQVVITEKGSPPRALFSGENFLLEDLPVGTRVIFPRPPMEGVPNVKAAIRWAINHPEGMDPLHALLRPGMKLTCVIDDISVPLPPMVTPDVRQSILEIVLELAADSGVDDIHLLIANALHRRMTEGEMRRMVGTKIFDAYYPDRYYNHDAEDPDGITELERTAHNEVVAVNRRVAESDLIVYVNVNFVPMNGGHKSMGTGVTNYASLQAHHNPKTIRDSDSYMEPKASALYKSNSRIGTVIDKHLKVFHIETTLNNRMFGAPTDFLAKKEEDYTEADRLKFQAMRFALGKMPRAVARKVLNAIPAPYDVTGVYAGATEPVHVKTLETSWKQYSVPVQGQSDIVIFPIPFISPYSVNSILNPLLVQVMGLGYFFNLNRGIPLVKKGGVLILLHPAYDEFDPEHHPSYIEFFNRILPETRDSMKLQHKYEREFAENPSYVHLYRKGNAYHGVHPFYMWYWGENGRQHVGKVIVAGAENNHVPALLGWDRTDTLTEAIEEARGFMGRSATISLLRIAPTLLADVKL
;
A
#
# COMPACT_ATOMS: atom_id res chain seq x y z
N MET A 1 2.77 -23.08 44.12
CA MET A 1 3.65 -22.91 42.95
C MET A 1 3.93 -24.28 42.37
N ARG A 2 3.46 -24.56 41.16
CA ARG A 2 3.83 -25.79 40.43
C ARG A 2 5.14 -25.54 39.67
N PRO A 3 6.03 -26.53 39.51
CA PRO A 3 7.34 -26.30 38.94
C PRO A 3 7.26 -26.06 37.43
N ILE A 4 7.97 -25.03 36.97
CA ILE A 4 8.21 -24.72 35.55
C ILE A 4 9.20 -25.75 35.00
N LYS A 5 8.67 -26.90 34.57
CA LYS A 5 9.34 -27.87 33.69
C LYS A 5 8.20 -28.35 32.80
N THR A 6 8.00 -27.86 31.57
CA THR A 6 8.87 -28.03 30.41
C THR A 6 8.38 -27.04 29.34
N LEU A 7 8.92 -25.82 29.29
CA LEU A 7 8.68 -24.84 28.22
C LEU A 7 9.90 -24.79 27.27
N GLN A 8 10.39 -25.98 26.93
CA GLN A 8 11.47 -26.17 25.95
C GLN A 8 10.90 -26.91 24.73
N LYS A 9 9.78 -26.39 24.22
CA LYS A 9 9.24 -26.70 22.90
C LYS A 9 8.97 -25.39 22.19
N LEU A 10 9.91 -25.01 21.32
CA LEU A 10 9.69 -24.16 20.15
C LEU A 10 9.19 -22.73 20.39
N HIS A 11 9.61 -22.07 21.47
CA HIS A 11 9.96 -20.66 21.33
C HIS A 11 11.31 -20.65 20.64
N ASP A 12 11.30 -20.81 19.31
CA ASP A 12 12.36 -20.18 18.54
C ASP A 12 12.18 -18.69 18.86
N GLU A 13 13.11 -18.08 19.59
CA GLU A 13 12.99 -16.65 19.97
C GLU A 13 12.93 -15.75 18.72
N GLU A 14 13.32 -16.30 17.56
CA GLU A 14 13.14 -15.72 16.22
C GLU A 14 11.75 -15.98 15.59
N SER A 15 10.96 -16.94 16.08
CA SER A 15 9.64 -17.26 15.54
C SER A 15 8.67 -16.10 15.78
N GLN A 16 8.25 -15.48 14.69
CA GLN A 16 7.12 -14.55 14.68
C GLN A 16 5.78 -15.27 14.59
N VAL A 17 5.76 -16.58 14.84
CA VAL A 17 4.55 -17.41 14.80
C VAL A 17 4.31 -17.98 16.20
N VAL A 18 3.16 -17.63 16.77
CA VAL A 18 2.70 -18.10 18.09
C VAL A 18 1.46 -18.96 17.90
N ILE A 19 1.40 -20.11 18.55
CA ILE A 19 0.18 -20.94 18.60
C ILE A 19 -0.57 -20.61 19.88
N THR A 20 -1.86 -20.34 19.79
CA THR A 20 -2.69 -20.07 20.97
C THR A 20 -2.88 -21.33 21.80
N GLU A 21 -2.70 -21.19 23.11
CA GLU A 21 -2.88 -22.23 24.11
C GLU A 21 -3.89 -21.79 25.16
N LYS A 22 -4.26 -22.71 26.06
CA LYS A 22 -5.13 -22.35 27.19
C LYS A 22 -4.41 -21.33 28.08
N GLY A 23 -4.99 -20.13 28.18
CA GLY A 23 -4.41 -19.03 28.96
C GLY A 23 -3.55 -18.07 28.13
N SER A 24 -3.46 -18.24 26.80
CA SER A 24 -2.95 -17.18 25.92
C SER A 24 -3.75 -15.88 26.13
N PRO A 25 -3.11 -14.71 26.06
CA PRO A 25 -3.80 -13.44 26.20
C PRO A 25 -4.75 -13.20 25.02
N PRO A 26 -5.83 -12.44 25.23
CA PRO A 26 -6.70 -11.98 24.14
C PRO A 26 -5.92 -11.06 23.18
N ARG A 27 -6.34 -11.04 21.91
CA ARG A 27 -5.68 -10.30 20.83
C ARG A 27 -6.27 -8.92 20.64
N ALA A 28 -5.41 -7.92 20.52
CA ALA A 28 -5.77 -6.51 20.41
C ALA A 28 -5.88 -6.09 18.93
N LEU A 29 -7.01 -6.35 18.29
CA LEU A 29 -7.12 -6.35 16.82
C LEU A 29 -7.80 -5.09 16.29
N PHE A 30 -7.25 -4.47 15.24
CA PHE A 30 -7.93 -3.36 14.57
C PHE A 30 -9.29 -3.79 13.98
N SER A 31 -10.26 -2.88 14.06
CA SER A 31 -11.53 -2.93 13.34
C SER A 31 -11.92 -1.49 12.99
N GLY A 32 -11.50 -1.03 11.81
CA GLY A 32 -11.66 0.36 11.38
C GLY A 32 -10.94 1.33 12.32
N GLU A 33 -11.66 2.36 12.78
CA GLU A 33 -11.17 3.40 13.70
C GLU A 33 -11.11 2.97 15.17
N ASN A 34 -11.27 1.68 15.49
CA ASN A 34 -11.17 1.17 16.85
C ASN A 34 -10.52 -0.22 16.90
N PHE A 35 -10.58 -0.85 18.08
CA PHE A 35 -10.00 -2.16 18.36
C PHE A 35 -11.01 -3.12 18.98
N LEU A 36 -10.91 -4.39 18.58
CA LEU A 36 -11.48 -5.55 19.24
C LEU A 36 -10.46 -6.14 20.21
N LEU A 37 -10.96 -6.81 21.26
CA LEU A 37 -10.14 -7.57 22.19
C LEU A 37 -10.73 -8.97 22.27
N GLU A 38 -10.12 -9.92 21.56
CA GLU A 38 -10.74 -11.21 21.25
C GLU A 38 -9.91 -12.39 21.74
N ASP A 39 -10.56 -13.35 22.39
CA ASP A 39 -9.98 -14.65 22.67
C ASP A 39 -10.07 -15.52 21.42
N LEU A 40 -8.93 -16.04 20.97
CA LEU A 40 -8.89 -16.94 19.81
C LEU A 40 -8.94 -18.40 20.26
N PRO A 41 -9.55 -19.31 19.46
CA PRO A 41 -9.55 -20.74 19.77
C PRO A 41 -8.14 -21.28 19.94
N VAL A 42 -7.96 -22.22 20.86
CA VAL A 42 -6.69 -22.97 21.04
C VAL A 42 -6.27 -23.60 19.71
N GLY A 43 -4.98 -23.54 19.39
CA GLY A 43 -4.40 -24.03 18.14
C GLY A 43 -4.44 -23.02 16.99
N THR A 44 -4.96 -21.80 17.21
CA THR A 44 -4.89 -20.72 16.21
C THR A 44 -3.45 -20.24 16.08
N ARG A 45 -2.99 -20.11 14.84
CA ARG A 45 -1.67 -19.60 14.52
C ARG A 45 -1.68 -18.08 14.38
N VAL A 46 -1.05 -17.36 15.28
CA VAL A 46 -0.91 -15.90 15.22
C VAL A 46 0.45 -15.56 14.62
N ILE A 47 0.44 -14.85 13.50
CA ILE A 47 1.63 -14.45 12.76
C ILE A 47 1.87 -12.96 13.02
N PHE A 48 2.96 -12.66 13.72
CA PHE A 48 3.43 -11.33 14.08
C PHE A 48 4.41 -10.78 13.04
N PRO A 49 4.54 -9.45 12.93
CA PRO A 49 5.58 -8.83 12.12
C PRO A 49 6.97 -9.12 12.71
N ARG A 50 8.01 -9.10 11.86
CA ARG A 50 9.39 -9.02 12.38
C ARG A 50 9.58 -7.73 13.18
N PRO A 51 10.47 -7.73 14.19
CA PRO A 51 10.94 -6.50 14.80
C PRO A 51 11.45 -5.50 13.73
N PRO A 52 11.26 -4.19 13.93
CA PRO A 52 11.79 -3.20 13.01
C PRO A 52 13.31 -3.30 12.91
N MET A 53 13.83 -3.33 11.68
CA MET A 53 15.26 -3.22 11.40
C MET A 53 15.77 -1.86 11.85
N GLU A 54 17.05 -1.82 12.27
CA GLU A 54 17.74 -0.57 12.51
C GLU A 54 17.90 0.22 11.20
N GLY A 55 17.68 1.53 11.28
CA GLY A 55 17.90 2.43 10.15
C GLY A 55 19.37 2.63 9.81
N VAL A 56 19.62 3.23 8.66
CA VAL A 56 20.94 3.75 8.32
C VAL A 56 21.36 4.82 9.35
N PRO A 57 22.63 4.85 9.81
CA PRO A 57 23.06 5.77 10.87
C PRO A 57 22.87 7.25 10.53
N ASN A 58 22.94 7.61 9.24
CA ASN A 58 22.72 8.96 8.76
C ASN A 58 22.08 8.92 7.36
N VAL A 59 20.80 9.27 7.29
CA VAL A 59 20.01 9.25 6.05
C VAL A 59 20.61 10.14 4.96
N LYS A 60 21.03 11.37 5.30
CA LYS A 60 21.61 12.30 4.32
C LYS A 60 22.94 11.79 3.77
N ALA A 61 23.78 11.18 4.62
CA ALA A 61 25.03 10.57 4.18
C ALA A 61 24.77 9.34 3.28
N ALA A 62 23.78 8.51 3.61
CA ALA A 62 23.39 7.36 2.78
C ALA A 62 22.88 7.80 1.40
N ILE A 63 22.05 8.86 1.33
CA ILE A 63 21.61 9.46 0.06
C ILE A 63 22.81 9.96 -0.74
N ARG A 64 23.69 10.76 -0.14
CA ARG A 64 24.90 11.27 -0.83
C ARG A 64 25.81 10.13 -1.31
N TRP A 65 25.93 9.05 -0.56
CA TRP A 65 26.71 7.90 -0.96
C TRP A 65 26.09 7.22 -2.19
N ALA A 66 24.78 6.94 -2.15
CA ALA A 66 24.07 6.24 -3.22
C ALA A 66 24.12 7.01 -4.55
N ILE A 67 23.88 8.33 -4.53
CA ILE A 67 23.91 9.13 -5.77
C ILE A 67 25.32 9.29 -6.38
N ASN A 68 26.37 9.08 -5.57
CA ASN A 68 27.77 9.10 -6.03
C ASN A 68 28.34 7.72 -6.40
N HIS A 69 27.66 6.65 -6.01
CA HIS A 69 28.01 5.26 -6.36
C HIS A 69 26.78 4.53 -6.92
N PRO A 70 26.16 5.02 -8.01
CA PRO A 70 24.92 4.45 -8.49
C PRO A 70 25.13 3.10 -9.18
N GLU A 71 24.07 2.30 -9.19
CA GLU A 71 24.02 1.03 -9.90
C GLU A 71 23.75 1.24 -11.39
N GLY A 72 24.65 0.76 -12.25
CA GLY A 72 24.40 0.73 -13.70
C GLY A 72 24.25 2.09 -14.39
N MET A 73 24.70 3.19 -13.76
CA MET A 73 24.71 4.55 -14.33
C MET A 73 25.94 5.33 -13.88
N ASP A 74 26.20 6.48 -14.51
CA ASP A 74 27.17 7.45 -14.00
C ASP A 74 26.65 8.14 -12.73
N PRO A 75 27.52 8.60 -11.81
CA PRO A 75 27.15 9.43 -10.66
C PRO A 75 26.25 10.60 -11.03
N LEU A 76 25.29 10.95 -10.16
CA LEU A 76 24.29 11.99 -10.49
C LEU A 76 24.95 13.32 -10.89
N HIS A 77 26.03 13.73 -10.21
CA HIS A 77 26.74 14.97 -10.53
C HIS A 77 27.32 14.98 -11.95
N ALA A 78 27.70 13.83 -12.51
CA ALA A 78 28.23 13.71 -13.87
C ALA A 78 27.14 13.79 -14.95
N LEU A 79 25.87 13.60 -14.56
CA LEU A 79 24.72 13.69 -15.46
C LEU A 79 24.15 15.12 -15.54
N LEU A 80 24.51 15.98 -14.60
CA LEU A 80 24.02 17.36 -14.49
C LEU A 80 24.91 18.31 -15.30
N ARG A 81 24.26 19.23 -16.04
CA ARG A 81 24.94 20.25 -16.85
C ARG A 81 24.10 21.52 -16.98
N PRO A 82 24.72 22.71 -17.11
CA PRO A 82 23.99 23.94 -17.37
C PRO A 82 23.07 23.86 -18.59
N GLY A 83 21.89 24.49 -18.48
CA GLY A 83 20.91 24.59 -19.57
C GLY A 83 20.06 23.34 -19.84
N MET A 84 20.22 22.27 -19.06
CA MET A 84 19.39 21.07 -19.20
C MET A 84 18.03 21.22 -18.51
N LYS A 85 17.05 20.44 -18.97
CA LYS A 85 15.74 20.25 -18.32
C LYS A 85 15.79 19.07 -17.36
N LEU A 86 15.64 19.35 -16.07
CA LEU A 86 15.56 18.34 -15.01
C LEU A 86 14.11 18.23 -14.50
N THR A 87 13.63 17.00 -14.33
CA THR A 87 12.36 16.74 -13.63
C THR A 87 12.58 15.76 -12.49
N CYS A 88 12.23 16.15 -11.28
CA CYS A 88 12.16 15.24 -10.13
C CYS A 88 10.74 14.71 -10.00
N VAL A 89 10.55 13.42 -10.27
CA VAL A 89 9.26 12.72 -10.09
C VAL A 89 9.22 12.14 -8.68
N ILE A 90 8.14 12.35 -7.94
CA ILE A 90 8.07 12.06 -6.50
C ILE A 90 6.86 11.17 -6.23
N ASP A 91 7.06 10.04 -5.52
CA ASP A 91 5.95 9.21 -5.04
C ASP A 91 4.93 10.06 -4.25
N ASP A 92 3.65 9.82 -4.49
CA ASP A 92 2.57 10.51 -3.77
C ASP A 92 2.39 10.01 -2.32
N ILE A 93 1.44 10.60 -1.61
CA ILE A 93 1.15 10.28 -0.20
C ILE A 93 0.46 8.94 0.03
N SER A 94 0.20 8.14 -1.01
CA SER A 94 -0.30 6.77 -0.82
C SER A 94 0.71 5.87 -0.10
N VAL A 95 1.97 6.32 0.01
CA VAL A 95 3.02 5.71 0.82
C VAL A 95 3.90 6.76 1.55
N PRO A 96 4.48 6.42 2.71
CA PRO A 96 4.15 5.25 3.53
C PRO A 96 2.84 5.48 4.33
N LEU A 97 2.30 4.41 4.93
CA LEU A 97 1.05 4.46 5.69
C LEU A 97 1.24 3.89 7.09
N PRO A 98 0.98 4.64 8.17
CA PRO A 98 0.74 6.09 8.24
C PRO A 98 1.92 6.92 7.67
N PRO A 99 1.76 8.23 7.44
CA PRO A 99 2.88 9.06 6.98
C PRO A 99 4.03 9.04 7.99
N MET A 100 5.26 9.10 7.50
CA MET A 100 6.43 9.14 8.38
C MET A 100 6.55 10.46 9.14
N VAL A 101 7.26 10.43 10.27
CA VAL A 101 7.68 11.65 10.99
C VAL A 101 8.50 12.56 10.07
N THR A 102 8.37 13.87 10.23
CA THR A 102 9.14 14.83 9.42
C THR A 102 10.59 14.97 9.94
N PRO A 103 11.58 15.21 9.06
CA PRO A 103 11.45 15.37 7.62
C PRO A 103 11.11 14.05 6.91
N ASP A 104 10.26 14.12 5.88
CA ASP A 104 10.00 12.98 5.01
C ASP A 104 11.30 12.61 4.26
N VAL A 105 11.50 11.33 3.95
CA VAL A 105 12.69 10.90 3.20
C VAL A 105 12.71 11.53 1.80
N ARG A 106 11.54 11.78 1.19
CA ARG A 106 11.43 12.50 -0.09
C ARG A 106 11.95 13.92 0.02
N GLN A 107 11.61 14.64 1.09
CA GLN A 107 12.22 15.94 1.40
C GLN A 107 13.74 15.81 1.50
N SER A 108 14.23 14.83 2.26
CA SER A 108 15.68 14.66 2.47
C SER A 108 16.44 14.38 1.17
N ILE A 109 15.86 13.62 0.25
CA ILE A 109 16.42 13.37 -1.09
C ILE A 109 16.41 14.65 -1.91
N LEU A 110 15.27 15.34 -1.99
CA LEU A 110 15.12 16.57 -2.77
C LEU A 110 16.06 17.67 -2.28
N GLU A 111 16.25 17.85 -0.97
CA GLU A 111 17.20 18.81 -0.41
C GLU A 111 18.61 18.61 -0.99
N ILE A 112 19.05 17.35 -1.14
CA ILE A 112 20.37 17.01 -1.67
C ILE A 112 20.43 17.12 -3.20
N VAL A 113 19.41 16.62 -3.90
CA VAL A 113 19.35 16.63 -5.37
C VAL A 113 19.26 18.07 -5.90
N LEU A 114 18.44 18.92 -5.28
CA LEU A 114 18.27 20.30 -5.69
C LEU A 114 19.49 21.17 -5.39
N GLU A 115 20.17 20.92 -4.26
CA GLU A 115 21.47 21.55 -3.96
C GLU A 115 22.49 21.20 -5.05
N LEU A 116 22.62 19.91 -5.38
CA LEU A 116 23.56 19.45 -6.42
C LEU A 116 23.23 20.01 -7.81
N ALA A 117 21.94 20.09 -8.15
CA ALA A 117 21.47 20.65 -9.42
C ALA A 117 21.81 22.15 -9.52
N ALA A 118 21.60 22.91 -8.43
CA ALA A 118 21.97 24.32 -8.35
C ALA A 118 23.48 24.54 -8.49
N ASP A 119 24.30 23.75 -7.77
CA ASP A 119 25.77 23.79 -7.87
C ASP A 119 26.28 23.45 -9.28
N SER A 120 25.50 22.68 -10.03
CA SER A 120 25.78 22.31 -11.42
C SER A 120 25.23 23.29 -12.46
N GLY A 121 24.60 24.40 -12.02
CA GLY A 121 24.02 25.42 -12.89
C GLY A 121 22.74 25.01 -13.63
N VAL A 122 21.96 24.08 -13.05
CA VAL A 122 20.68 23.64 -13.63
C VAL A 122 19.54 24.53 -13.11
N ASP A 123 18.98 25.36 -13.99
CA ASP A 123 17.93 26.33 -13.63
C ASP A 123 16.49 25.89 -14.00
N ASP A 124 16.37 24.96 -14.96
CA ASP A 124 15.08 24.42 -15.43
C ASP A 124 14.74 23.11 -14.70
N ILE A 125 14.23 23.24 -13.47
CA ILE A 125 13.87 22.11 -12.61
C ILE A 125 12.37 22.12 -12.32
N HIS A 126 11.71 20.99 -12.56
CA HIS A 126 10.31 20.75 -12.20
C HIS A 126 10.19 19.61 -11.18
N LEU A 127 9.27 19.73 -10.24
CA LEU A 127 8.87 18.70 -9.28
C LEU A 127 7.48 18.19 -9.65
N LEU A 128 7.34 16.89 -9.89
CA LEU A 128 6.10 16.28 -10.35
C LEU A 128 5.66 15.17 -9.40
N ILE A 129 4.44 15.26 -8.85
CA ILE A 129 3.86 14.16 -8.07
C ILE A 129 3.44 13.03 -9.02
N ALA A 130 3.85 11.81 -8.69
CA ALA A 130 3.51 10.59 -9.40
C ALA A 130 2.17 10.00 -8.95
N ASN A 131 1.09 10.79 -9.02
CA ASN A 131 -0.24 10.37 -8.54
C ASN A 131 -1.05 9.56 -9.57
N ALA A 132 -0.65 9.48 -10.84
CA ALA A 132 -1.41 8.76 -11.86
C ALA A 132 -2.92 9.08 -11.81
N LEU A 133 -3.77 8.07 -11.67
CA LEU A 133 -5.23 8.16 -11.51
C LEU A 133 -5.70 8.34 -10.05
N HIS A 134 -4.77 8.51 -9.11
CA HIS A 134 -5.08 8.90 -7.74
C HIS A 134 -5.54 10.34 -7.65
N ARG A 135 -6.22 10.68 -6.55
CA ARG A 135 -6.56 12.07 -6.27
C ARG A 135 -5.33 12.97 -6.27
N ARG A 136 -5.52 14.23 -6.67
CA ARG A 136 -4.52 15.27 -6.48
C ARG A 136 -4.25 15.47 -4.99
N MET A 137 -2.99 15.61 -4.63
CA MET A 137 -2.57 16.05 -3.31
C MET A 137 -2.96 17.52 -3.10
N THR A 138 -3.41 17.83 -1.89
CA THR A 138 -3.67 19.21 -1.47
C THR A 138 -2.36 19.98 -1.26
N GLU A 139 -2.44 21.32 -1.24
CA GLU A 139 -1.29 22.18 -0.94
C GLU A 139 -0.64 21.85 0.40
N GLY A 140 -1.45 21.59 1.43
CA GLY A 140 -0.96 21.22 2.76
C GLY A 140 -0.22 19.89 2.77
N GLU A 141 -0.72 18.90 2.03
CA GLU A 141 -0.07 17.59 1.88
C GLU A 141 1.26 17.71 1.12
N MET A 142 1.28 18.46 0.02
CA MET A 142 2.49 18.76 -0.76
C MET A 142 3.53 19.49 0.10
N ARG A 143 3.14 20.54 0.81
CA ARG A 143 4.02 21.31 1.70
C ARG A 143 4.58 20.45 2.83
N ARG A 144 3.76 19.58 3.44
CA ARG A 144 4.23 18.66 4.49
C ARG A 144 5.26 17.66 3.94
N MET A 145 5.05 17.17 2.71
CA MET A 145 5.89 16.14 2.12
C MET A 145 7.30 16.63 1.77
N VAL A 146 7.44 17.83 1.19
CA VAL A 146 8.75 18.35 0.75
C VAL A 146 9.32 19.41 1.70
N GLY A 147 8.56 19.83 2.70
CA GLY A 147 8.93 20.92 3.61
C GLY A 147 8.73 22.30 3.00
N THR A 148 8.59 23.31 3.87
CA THR A 148 8.25 24.69 3.49
C THR A 148 9.23 25.30 2.49
N LYS A 149 10.54 25.08 2.67
CA LYS A 149 11.57 25.70 1.81
C LYS A 149 11.45 25.25 0.35
N ILE A 150 11.29 23.95 0.11
CA ILE A 150 11.14 23.42 -1.25
C ILE A 150 9.77 23.80 -1.81
N PHE A 151 8.72 23.72 -0.99
CA PHE A 151 7.38 24.13 -1.41
C PHE A 151 7.35 25.58 -1.90
N ASP A 152 7.82 26.53 -1.10
CA ASP A 152 7.76 27.97 -1.43
C ASP A 152 8.62 28.34 -2.65
N ALA A 153 9.66 27.55 -2.95
CA ALA A 153 10.55 27.81 -4.08
C ALA A 153 10.00 27.31 -5.43
N TYR A 154 9.13 26.29 -5.43
CA TYR A 154 8.66 25.63 -6.66
C TYR A 154 7.15 25.67 -6.86
N TYR A 155 6.34 25.74 -5.80
CA TYR A 155 4.88 25.75 -5.92
C TYR A 155 4.34 27.15 -6.26
N PRO A 156 3.33 27.30 -7.15
CA PRO A 156 2.64 26.24 -7.88
C PRO A 156 3.28 25.89 -9.25
N ASP A 157 4.11 26.78 -9.81
CA ASP A 157 4.45 26.76 -11.24
C ASP A 157 5.39 25.62 -11.63
N ARG A 158 6.22 25.16 -10.70
CA ARG A 158 7.24 24.12 -10.91
C ARG A 158 7.12 22.98 -9.89
N TYR A 159 6.05 22.92 -9.10
CA TYR A 159 5.72 21.80 -8.23
C TYR A 159 4.23 21.51 -8.28
N TYR A 160 3.85 20.43 -8.95
CA TYR A 160 2.44 20.14 -9.26
C TYR A 160 2.14 18.64 -9.32
N ASN A 161 0.84 18.33 -9.29
CA ASN A 161 0.33 16.97 -9.47
C ASN A 161 0.29 16.61 -10.96
N HIS A 162 0.63 15.36 -11.28
CA HIS A 162 0.37 14.79 -12.59
C HIS A 162 -1.14 14.84 -12.91
N ASP A 163 -1.45 15.23 -14.14
CA ASP A 163 -2.80 15.24 -14.71
C ASP A 163 -2.83 14.23 -15.88
N ALA A 164 -3.41 13.07 -15.61
CA ALA A 164 -3.53 11.96 -16.56
C ALA A 164 -4.51 12.25 -17.71
N GLU A 165 -5.37 13.26 -17.55
CA GLU A 165 -6.45 13.63 -18.45
C GLU A 165 -6.17 14.99 -19.12
N ASP A 166 -4.92 15.45 -19.10
CA ASP A 166 -4.51 16.68 -19.78
C ASP A 166 -4.29 16.43 -21.28
N PRO A 167 -5.12 17.02 -22.18
CA PRO A 167 -5.05 16.74 -23.61
C PRO A 167 -3.69 17.08 -24.24
N ASP A 168 -3.02 18.10 -23.71
CA ASP A 168 -1.70 18.56 -24.18
C ASP A 168 -0.56 18.11 -23.26
N GLY A 169 -0.88 17.49 -22.12
CA GLY A 169 0.04 17.18 -21.04
C GLY A 169 0.59 15.76 -21.05
N ILE A 170 0.26 14.95 -22.07
CA ILE A 170 0.68 13.56 -22.22
C ILE A 170 1.36 13.35 -23.58
N THR A 171 2.44 12.55 -23.60
CA THR A 171 3.17 12.19 -24.81
C THR A 171 3.28 10.67 -24.91
N GLU A 172 2.76 10.08 -25.99
CA GLU A 172 2.97 8.66 -26.32
C GLU A 172 4.39 8.50 -26.88
N LEU A 173 5.20 7.65 -26.26
CA LEU A 173 6.59 7.38 -26.67
C LEU A 173 6.62 6.30 -27.77
N GLU A 174 6.11 5.11 -27.43
CA GLU A 174 6.09 3.93 -28.28
C GLU A 174 5.04 2.96 -27.71
N ARG A 175 4.72 1.88 -28.45
CA ARG A 175 3.91 0.77 -27.93
C ARG A 175 4.78 -0.45 -27.70
N THR A 176 4.50 -1.22 -26.66
CA THR A 176 5.23 -2.47 -26.43
C THR A 176 4.89 -3.50 -27.52
N ALA A 177 5.66 -4.58 -27.60
CA ALA A 177 5.36 -5.72 -28.49
C ALA A 177 3.98 -6.37 -28.21
N HIS A 178 3.38 -6.13 -27.04
CA HIS A 178 2.03 -6.56 -26.69
C HIS A 178 0.96 -5.52 -27.01
N ASN A 179 1.31 -4.48 -27.76
CA ASN A 179 0.46 -3.34 -28.11
C ASN A 179 -0.01 -2.54 -26.88
N GLU A 180 0.76 -2.55 -25.79
CA GLU A 180 0.51 -1.74 -24.60
C GLU A 180 0.95 -0.30 -24.90
N VAL A 181 0.10 0.68 -24.58
CA VAL A 181 0.42 2.10 -24.72
C VAL A 181 1.51 2.47 -23.71
N VAL A 182 2.57 3.15 -24.16
CA VAL A 182 3.56 3.77 -23.27
C VAL A 182 3.49 5.27 -23.47
N ALA A 183 2.68 5.93 -22.64
CA ALA A 183 2.56 7.37 -22.62
C ALA A 183 2.99 7.91 -21.25
N VAL A 184 3.63 9.07 -21.23
CA VAL A 184 4.07 9.72 -20.00
C VAL A 184 3.72 11.20 -20.02
N ASN A 185 3.83 11.85 -18.86
CA ASN A 185 3.70 13.29 -18.75
C ASN A 185 4.63 14.00 -19.75
N ARG A 186 4.11 15.02 -20.43
CA ARG A 186 4.87 15.78 -21.44
C ARG A 186 6.16 16.38 -20.88
N ARG A 187 6.13 16.96 -19.68
CA ARG A 187 7.34 17.52 -19.05
C ARG A 187 8.41 16.44 -18.83
N VAL A 188 7.98 15.23 -18.46
CA VAL A 188 8.87 14.06 -18.32
C VAL A 188 9.46 13.68 -19.68
N ALA A 189 8.64 13.56 -20.73
CA ALA A 189 9.09 13.20 -22.07
C ALA A 189 10.10 14.21 -22.67
N GLU A 190 9.97 15.49 -22.31
CA GLU A 190 10.83 16.57 -22.80
C GLU A 190 12.07 16.84 -21.92
N SER A 191 12.25 16.12 -20.82
CA SER A 191 13.38 16.34 -19.90
C SER A 191 14.65 15.65 -20.37
N ASP A 192 15.81 16.28 -20.16
CA ASP A 192 17.12 15.69 -20.41
C ASP A 192 17.48 14.61 -19.37
N LEU A 193 16.99 14.79 -18.14
CA LEU A 193 17.17 13.86 -17.04
C LEU A 193 15.93 13.85 -16.15
N ILE A 194 15.53 12.66 -15.73
CA ILE A 194 14.52 12.45 -14.71
C ILE A 194 15.21 11.88 -13.47
N VAL A 195 14.92 12.46 -12.30
CA VAL A 195 15.28 11.86 -11.01
C VAL A 195 14.00 11.34 -10.38
N TYR A 196 13.88 10.02 -10.18
CA TYR A 196 12.72 9.43 -9.51
C TYR A 196 12.99 9.29 -8.00
N VAL A 197 12.21 9.96 -7.19
CA VAL A 197 12.32 10.01 -5.73
C VAL A 197 11.26 9.08 -5.13
N ASN A 198 11.68 7.89 -4.71
CA ASN A 198 10.81 6.82 -4.24
C ASN A 198 10.86 6.60 -2.72
N VAL A 199 9.72 6.16 -2.17
CA VAL A 199 9.62 5.52 -0.86
C VAL A 199 9.04 4.11 -1.02
N ASN A 200 9.85 3.10 -0.76
CA ASN A 200 9.47 1.70 -0.83
C ASN A 200 8.89 1.25 0.53
N PHE A 201 7.56 1.14 0.59
CA PHE A 201 6.83 0.72 1.79
C PHE A 201 6.49 -0.79 1.78
N VAL A 202 6.33 -1.37 0.58
CA VAL A 202 6.20 -2.82 0.36
C VAL A 202 6.93 -3.20 -0.94
N PRO A 203 7.34 -4.47 -1.12
CA PRO A 203 8.09 -4.94 -2.30
C PRO A 203 7.48 -4.62 -3.66
N MET A 204 6.16 -4.41 -3.73
CA MET A 204 5.46 -4.00 -4.95
C MET A 204 5.74 -2.53 -5.36
N ASN A 205 6.24 -1.68 -4.46
CA ASN A 205 6.63 -0.30 -4.78
C ASN A 205 7.98 -0.27 -5.51
N GLY A 206 8.30 0.83 -6.19
CA GLY A 206 9.57 1.01 -6.89
C GLY A 206 9.66 0.25 -8.22
N GLY A 207 10.88 0.17 -8.75
CA GLY A 207 11.21 -0.46 -10.02
C GLY A 207 10.48 0.18 -11.19
N HIS A 208 10.19 -0.63 -12.21
CA HIS A 208 9.48 -0.17 -13.41
C HIS A 208 8.05 0.34 -13.14
N LYS A 209 7.45 -0.01 -12.00
CA LYS A 209 6.12 0.50 -11.61
C LYS A 209 6.15 2.03 -11.41
N SER A 210 7.26 2.57 -10.91
CA SER A 210 7.42 3.99 -10.64
C SER A 210 7.05 4.86 -11.85
N MET A 211 7.82 4.78 -12.94
CA MET A 211 7.53 5.53 -14.16
C MET A 211 6.39 4.93 -14.98
N GLY A 212 6.31 3.59 -15.02
CA GLY A 212 5.30 2.87 -15.81
C GLY A 212 3.86 3.04 -15.32
N THR A 213 3.66 3.50 -14.08
CA THR A 213 2.33 3.80 -13.51
C THR A 213 2.19 5.26 -13.09
N GLY A 214 3.19 5.85 -12.43
CA GLY A 214 3.01 7.08 -11.64
C GLY A 214 2.76 8.36 -12.44
N VAL A 215 3.23 8.41 -13.69
CA VAL A 215 3.19 9.63 -14.53
C VAL A 215 2.56 9.38 -15.91
N THR A 216 1.61 8.45 -15.96
CA THR A 216 0.94 8.04 -17.19
C THR A 216 -0.58 8.23 -17.13
N ASN A 217 -1.21 8.19 -18.30
CA ASN A 217 -2.66 8.29 -18.50
C ASN A 217 -3.40 6.94 -18.36
N TYR A 218 -4.75 7.04 -18.38
CA TYR A 218 -5.67 5.89 -18.36
C TYR A 218 -5.33 4.83 -19.40
N ALA A 219 -5.07 5.22 -20.66
CA ALA A 219 -4.81 4.29 -21.76
C ALA A 219 -3.60 3.36 -21.51
N SER A 220 -2.55 3.86 -20.86
CA SER A 220 -1.41 3.01 -20.49
C SER A 220 -1.69 2.19 -19.23
N LEU A 221 -2.37 2.74 -18.22
CA LEU A 221 -2.71 1.98 -17.01
C LEU A 221 -3.58 0.76 -17.33
N GLN A 222 -4.48 0.86 -18.31
CA GLN A 222 -5.33 -0.24 -18.75
C GLN A 222 -4.55 -1.50 -19.18
N ALA A 223 -3.28 -1.36 -19.57
CA ALA A 223 -2.42 -2.49 -19.94
C ALA A 223 -2.23 -3.50 -18.81
N HIS A 224 -2.20 -3.02 -17.55
CA HIS A 224 -1.94 -3.85 -16.38
C HIS A 224 -3.02 -3.76 -15.29
N HIS A 225 -3.79 -2.67 -15.21
CA HIS A 225 -4.91 -2.53 -14.28
C HIS A 225 -6.20 -3.13 -14.84
N ASN A 226 -6.13 -4.39 -15.27
CA ASN A 226 -7.28 -5.11 -15.82
C ASN A 226 -7.47 -6.49 -15.17
N PRO A 227 -8.68 -7.04 -15.17
CA PRO A 227 -8.99 -8.31 -14.51
C PRO A 227 -8.11 -9.47 -14.98
N LYS A 228 -7.78 -9.53 -16.27
CA LYS A 228 -6.93 -10.58 -16.84
C LYS A 228 -5.54 -10.56 -16.23
N THR A 229 -4.89 -9.40 -16.22
CA THR A 229 -3.53 -9.25 -15.68
C THR A 229 -3.49 -9.53 -14.18
N ILE A 230 -4.54 -9.13 -13.45
CA ILE A 230 -4.67 -9.48 -12.05
C ILE A 230 -4.74 -11.01 -11.89
N ARG A 231 -5.65 -11.69 -12.59
CA ARG A 231 -5.81 -13.16 -12.55
C ARG A 231 -4.55 -13.93 -12.94
N ASP A 232 -3.71 -13.35 -13.80
CA ASP A 232 -2.44 -13.94 -14.24
C ASP A 232 -1.26 -13.63 -13.27
N SER A 233 -1.52 -12.97 -12.14
CA SER A 233 -0.52 -12.67 -11.11
C SER A 233 -0.74 -13.57 -9.88
N ASP A 234 0.21 -14.45 -9.56
CA ASP A 234 0.09 -15.33 -8.38
C ASP A 234 0.39 -14.57 -7.07
N SER A 235 1.25 -13.55 -7.13
CA SER A 235 1.52 -12.60 -6.04
C SER A 235 1.78 -11.21 -6.61
N TYR A 236 1.41 -10.17 -5.87
CA TYR A 236 1.76 -8.78 -6.21
C TYR A 236 3.12 -8.36 -5.67
N MET A 237 3.65 -9.12 -4.72
CA MET A 237 4.85 -8.76 -4.00
C MET A 237 6.08 -9.38 -4.68
N GLU A 238 5.90 -10.48 -5.41
CA GLU A 238 6.99 -11.16 -6.12
C GLU A 238 7.04 -10.83 -7.62
N PRO A 239 8.06 -10.11 -8.09
CA PRO A 239 8.21 -9.76 -9.51
C PRO A 239 8.05 -10.92 -10.49
N LYS A 240 8.67 -12.07 -10.18
CA LYS A 240 8.68 -13.25 -11.08
C LYS A 240 7.30 -13.89 -11.23
N ALA A 241 6.47 -13.79 -10.19
CA ALA A 241 5.15 -14.39 -10.11
C ALA A 241 4.01 -13.41 -10.49
N SER A 242 4.36 -12.19 -10.89
CA SER A 242 3.40 -11.10 -11.09
C SER A 242 3.29 -10.72 -12.57
N ALA A 243 2.12 -10.94 -13.19
CA ALA A 243 1.85 -10.42 -14.52
C ALA A 243 1.78 -8.88 -14.53
N LEU A 244 1.36 -8.25 -13.43
CA LEU A 244 1.48 -6.81 -13.22
C LEU A 244 2.93 -6.35 -13.38
N TYR A 245 3.88 -7.02 -12.70
CA TYR A 245 5.29 -6.67 -12.78
C TYR A 245 5.84 -6.90 -14.19
N LYS A 246 5.45 -7.99 -14.86
CA LYS A 246 5.87 -8.28 -16.25
C LYS A 246 5.39 -7.19 -17.23
N SER A 247 4.16 -6.72 -17.10
CA SER A 247 3.66 -5.60 -17.92
C SER A 247 4.40 -4.31 -17.62
N ASN A 248 4.54 -3.94 -16.34
CA ASN A 248 5.33 -2.77 -15.95
C ASN A 248 6.78 -2.86 -16.46
N SER A 249 7.41 -4.03 -16.46
CA SER A 249 8.77 -4.21 -16.97
C SER A 249 8.87 -3.97 -18.48
N ARG A 250 7.88 -4.41 -19.27
CA ARG A 250 7.84 -4.12 -20.71
C ARG A 250 7.67 -2.62 -20.99
N ILE A 251 6.75 -1.99 -20.27
CA ILE A 251 6.51 -0.54 -20.35
C ILE A 251 7.77 0.23 -19.94
N GLY A 252 8.36 -0.13 -18.81
CA GLY A 252 9.57 0.48 -18.28
C GLY A 252 10.79 0.32 -19.19
N THR A 253 10.94 -0.83 -19.85
CA THR A 253 11.98 -1.02 -20.88
C THR A 253 11.85 -0.02 -22.04
N VAL A 254 10.61 0.27 -22.47
CA VAL A 254 10.35 1.30 -23.48
C VAL A 254 10.66 2.69 -22.92
N ILE A 255 10.27 2.99 -21.68
CA ILE A 255 10.59 4.26 -21.03
C ILE A 255 12.11 4.47 -20.97
N ASP A 256 12.88 3.49 -20.48
CA ASP A 256 14.33 3.57 -20.31
C ASP A 256 15.09 3.64 -21.65
N LYS A 257 14.47 3.16 -22.74
CA LYS A 257 15.00 3.33 -24.11
C LYS A 257 14.94 4.79 -24.59
N HIS A 258 13.89 5.51 -24.21
CA HIS A 258 13.62 6.88 -24.68
C HIS A 258 14.08 7.96 -23.70
N LEU A 259 14.10 7.66 -22.40
CA LEU A 259 14.34 8.61 -21.34
C LEU A 259 15.48 8.16 -20.43
N LYS A 260 16.29 9.12 -19.97
CA LYS A 260 17.30 8.87 -18.94
C LYS A 260 16.67 9.07 -17.56
N VAL A 261 16.37 7.97 -16.87
CA VAL A 261 15.78 7.98 -15.52
C VAL A 261 16.82 7.54 -14.50
N PHE A 262 17.10 8.40 -13.54
CA PHE A 262 17.97 8.12 -12.40
C PHE A 262 17.08 7.87 -11.17
N HIS A 263 16.95 6.60 -10.78
CA HIS A 263 16.14 6.23 -9.63
C HIS A 263 16.89 6.50 -8.32
N ILE A 264 16.16 6.92 -7.30
CA ILE A 264 16.59 6.95 -5.90
C ILE A 264 15.50 6.24 -5.10
N GLU A 265 15.70 4.96 -4.82
CA GLU A 265 14.80 4.13 -4.02
C GLU A 265 15.23 4.09 -2.57
N THR A 266 14.26 4.24 -1.67
CA THR A 266 14.49 4.13 -0.22
C THR A 266 13.63 3.05 0.36
N THR A 267 14.18 2.26 1.27
CA THR A 267 13.44 1.23 2.01
C THR A 267 13.22 1.71 3.44
N LEU A 268 12.07 1.35 4.02
CA LEU A 268 11.72 1.69 5.40
C LEU A 268 11.69 0.43 6.27
N ASN A 269 11.88 0.60 7.58
CA ASN A 269 11.49 -0.44 8.54
C ASN A 269 9.97 -0.44 8.73
N ASN A 270 9.46 -1.38 9.55
CA ASN A 270 8.04 -1.46 9.88
C ASN A 270 7.69 -0.78 11.22
N ARG A 271 8.46 0.21 11.71
CA ARG A 271 8.15 0.88 12.99
C ARG A 271 6.94 1.83 12.88
N MET A 272 5.75 1.24 12.81
CA MET A 272 4.48 1.94 12.57
C MET A 272 3.98 2.77 13.77
N PHE A 273 4.37 2.40 14.99
CA PHE A 273 3.89 3.04 16.22
C PHE A 273 5.04 3.62 17.03
N GLY A 274 4.91 4.89 17.44
CA GLY A 274 5.80 5.58 18.37
C GLY A 274 5.13 5.82 19.72
N ALA A 275 5.86 6.35 20.70
CA ALA A 275 5.25 6.72 21.98
C ALA A 275 4.12 7.75 21.78
N PRO A 276 2.96 7.61 22.45
CA PRO A 276 2.66 6.65 23.51
C PRO A 276 1.99 5.34 23.05
N THR A 277 1.89 5.07 21.74
CA THR A 277 1.19 3.92 21.15
C THR A 277 2.10 2.76 20.73
N ASP A 278 3.39 2.82 21.09
CA ASP A 278 4.42 1.83 20.77
C ASP A 278 4.08 0.40 21.24
N PHE A 279 3.28 0.27 22.30
CA PHE A 279 2.79 -1.02 22.80
C PHE A 279 1.96 -1.80 21.77
N LEU A 280 1.33 -1.13 20.79
CA LEU A 280 0.56 -1.81 19.73
C LEU A 280 1.44 -2.68 18.82
N ALA A 281 2.74 -2.41 18.75
CA ALA A 281 3.70 -3.23 18.01
C ALA A 281 4.16 -4.47 18.77
N LYS A 282 3.96 -4.53 20.10
CA LYS A 282 4.38 -5.67 20.93
C LYS A 282 3.45 -6.86 20.71
N LYS A 283 3.96 -8.07 20.94
CA LYS A 283 3.14 -9.27 21.09
C LYS A 283 2.31 -9.13 22.37
N GLU A 284 1.05 -9.55 22.38
CA GLU A 284 0.20 -9.40 23.58
C GLU A 284 0.70 -10.23 24.78
N GLU A 285 1.54 -11.24 24.52
CA GLU A 285 2.32 -11.99 25.51
C GLU A 285 3.25 -11.09 26.32
N ASP A 286 3.80 -10.05 25.69
CA ASP A 286 4.80 -9.14 26.26
C ASP A 286 4.16 -7.88 26.88
N TYR A 287 2.83 -7.81 26.93
CA TYR A 287 2.12 -6.66 27.51
C TYR A 287 2.32 -6.61 29.03
N THR A 288 2.86 -5.49 29.49
CA THR A 288 2.86 -5.11 30.91
C THR A 288 1.46 -4.67 31.35
N GLU A 289 1.21 -4.57 32.66
CA GLU A 289 -0.06 -4.01 33.19
C GLU A 289 -0.30 -2.58 32.70
N ALA A 290 0.76 -1.79 32.55
CA ALA A 290 0.67 -0.44 31.98
C ALA A 290 0.26 -0.46 30.51
N ASP A 291 0.78 -1.39 29.71
CA ASP A 291 0.39 -1.56 28.30
C ASP A 291 -1.08 -1.97 28.18
N ARG A 292 -1.54 -2.91 29.03
CA ARG A 292 -2.95 -3.33 29.08
C ARG A 292 -3.88 -2.16 29.41
N LEU A 293 -3.52 -1.36 30.41
CA LEU A 293 -4.29 -0.17 30.79
C LEU A 293 -4.33 0.87 29.67
N LYS A 294 -3.18 1.15 29.02
CA LYS A 294 -3.11 2.05 27.86
C LYS A 294 -4.01 1.57 26.72
N PHE A 295 -3.97 0.28 26.38
CA PHE A 295 -4.82 -0.30 25.35
C PHE A 295 -6.30 -0.13 25.68
N GLN A 296 -6.71 -0.49 26.90
CA GLN A 296 -8.11 -0.37 27.33
C GLN A 296 -8.59 1.08 27.31
N ALA A 297 -7.77 2.02 27.81
CA ALA A 297 -8.08 3.44 27.79
C ALA A 297 -8.22 3.97 26.35
N MET A 298 -7.31 3.59 25.46
CA MET A 298 -7.34 4.00 24.05
C MET A 298 -8.58 3.43 23.34
N ARG A 299 -8.84 2.13 23.47
CA ARG A 299 -10.02 1.46 22.90
C ARG A 299 -11.33 2.09 23.40
N PHE A 300 -11.41 2.36 24.70
CA PHE A 300 -12.58 3.03 25.28
C PHE A 300 -12.75 4.44 24.74
N ALA A 301 -11.67 5.25 24.70
CA ALA A 301 -11.72 6.61 24.20
C ALA A 301 -12.15 6.66 22.73
N LEU A 302 -11.53 5.87 21.85
CA LEU A 302 -11.88 5.79 20.44
C LEU A 302 -13.34 5.31 20.26
N GLY A 303 -13.78 4.33 21.04
CA GLY A 303 -15.16 3.82 20.99
C GLY A 303 -16.23 4.77 21.50
N LYS A 304 -15.87 5.86 22.18
CA LYS A 304 -16.79 6.91 22.63
C LYS A 304 -16.77 8.15 21.74
N MET A 305 -15.78 8.28 20.85
CA MET A 305 -15.69 9.39 19.91
C MET A 305 -16.61 9.15 18.70
N PRO A 306 -17.15 10.22 18.09
CA PRO A 306 -17.69 10.13 16.74
C PRO A 306 -16.62 9.57 15.79
N ARG A 307 -17.01 8.66 14.87
CA ARG A 307 -16.09 7.97 13.96
C ARG A 307 -15.15 8.92 13.21
N ALA A 308 -15.68 10.02 12.67
CA ALA A 308 -14.89 11.03 11.97
C ALA A 308 -13.79 11.65 12.85
N VAL A 309 -14.06 11.83 14.15
CA VAL A 309 -13.08 12.36 15.11
C VAL A 309 -12.04 11.30 15.43
N ALA A 310 -12.44 10.05 15.71
CA ALA A 310 -11.50 8.94 15.93
C ALA A 310 -10.56 8.75 14.74
N ARG A 311 -11.11 8.80 13.52
CA ARG A 311 -10.34 8.75 12.26
C ARG A 311 -9.31 9.87 12.15
N LYS A 312 -9.71 11.10 12.50
CA LYS A 312 -8.80 12.26 12.47
C LYS A 312 -7.66 12.11 13.49
N VAL A 313 -7.96 11.61 14.69
CA VAL A 313 -6.94 11.34 15.72
C VAL A 313 -5.95 10.29 15.23
N LEU A 314 -6.44 9.17 14.68
CA LEU A 314 -5.59 8.09 14.20
C LEU A 314 -4.72 8.50 13.00
N ASN A 315 -5.28 9.23 12.02
CA ASN A 315 -4.50 9.74 10.88
C ASN A 315 -3.47 10.81 11.27
N ALA A 316 -3.65 11.50 12.40
CA ALA A 316 -2.73 12.53 12.86
C ALA A 316 -1.46 11.96 13.52
N ILE A 317 -1.39 10.64 13.77
CA ILE A 317 -0.25 9.98 14.39
C ILE A 317 0.74 9.54 13.29
N PRO A 318 1.88 10.22 13.11
CA PRO A 318 2.89 9.77 12.17
C PRO A 318 3.64 8.55 12.69
N ALA A 319 4.14 7.73 11.78
CA ALA A 319 4.99 6.59 12.10
C ALA A 319 6.47 7.00 12.19
N PRO A 320 7.19 6.61 13.26
CA PRO A 320 8.62 6.85 13.39
C PRO A 320 9.44 5.82 12.58
N TYR A 321 9.14 5.68 11.29
CA TYR A 321 9.88 4.81 10.39
C TYR A 321 11.34 5.26 10.29
N ASP A 322 12.25 4.29 10.30
CA ASP A 322 13.64 4.53 9.93
C ASP A 322 13.87 4.10 8.48
N VAL A 323 14.72 4.83 7.76
CA VAL A 323 15.19 4.44 6.43
C VAL A 323 16.21 3.32 6.61
N THR A 324 15.95 2.14 6.05
CA THR A 324 16.80 0.95 6.18
C THR A 324 17.80 0.79 5.03
N GLY A 325 17.58 1.48 3.92
CA GLY A 325 18.48 1.48 2.77
C GLY A 325 18.16 2.58 1.78
N VAL A 326 19.19 3.05 1.07
CA VAL A 326 19.09 4.02 -0.03
C VAL A 326 19.90 3.49 -1.20
N TYR A 327 19.27 3.35 -2.36
CA TYR A 327 19.87 2.80 -3.57
C TYR A 327 19.56 3.75 -4.73
N ALA A 328 20.54 3.99 -5.61
CA ALA A 328 20.37 4.91 -6.72
C ALA A 328 21.01 4.42 -8.00
N GLY A 329 20.53 4.88 -9.16
CA GLY A 329 21.01 4.47 -10.49
C GLY A 329 19.90 3.96 -11.41
N ALA A 330 20.21 2.97 -12.25
CA ALA A 330 19.30 2.39 -13.22
C ALA A 330 18.21 1.55 -12.54
N THR A 331 17.01 1.54 -13.13
CA THR A 331 15.78 0.97 -12.57
C THR A 331 15.95 -0.44 -12.02
N GLU A 332 16.39 -1.40 -12.84
CA GLU A 332 16.47 -2.81 -12.46
C GLU A 332 17.53 -3.13 -11.39
N PRO A 333 18.81 -2.73 -11.54
CA PRO A 333 19.83 -3.09 -10.56
C PRO A 333 19.62 -2.38 -9.21
N VAL A 334 19.04 -1.17 -9.20
CA VAL A 334 18.57 -0.51 -7.97
C VAL A 334 17.48 -1.33 -7.31
N HIS A 335 16.45 -1.69 -8.07
CA HIS A 335 15.27 -2.34 -7.52
C HIS A 335 15.56 -3.74 -6.96
N VAL A 336 16.54 -4.47 -7.51
CA VAL A 336 17.02 -5.75 -6.94
C VAL A 336 17.49 -5.56 -5.49
N LYS A 337 18.28 -4.52 -5.20
CA LYS A 337 18.76 -4.22 -3.84
C LYS A 337 17.63 -3.75 -2.92
N THR A 338 16.72 -2.93 -3.45
CA THR A 338 15.50 -2.50 -2.74
C THR A 338 14.69 -3.72 -2.29
N LEU A 339 14.42 -4.66 -3.20
CA LEU A 339 13.67 -5.87 -2.90
C LEU A 339 14.37 -6.71 -1.82
N GLU A 340 15.68 -6.93 -1.92
CA GLU A 340 16.43 -7.67 -0.91
C GLU A 340 16.26 -7.09 0.50
N THR A 341 16.28 -5.76 0.64
CA THR A 341 16.09 -5.09 1.94
C THR A 341 14.64 -5.13 2.41
N SER A 342 13.67 -4.91 1.50
CA SER A 342 12.25 -5.07 1.81
C SER A 342 11.92 -6.49 2.28
N TRP A 343 12.53 -7.52 1.68
CA TRP A 343 12.34 -8.91 2.11
C TRP A 343 12.89 -9.17 3.51
N LYS A 344 14.05 -8.62 3.85
CA LYS A 344 14.62 -8.77 5.20
C LYS A 344 13.69 -8.19 6.28
N GLN A 345 13.02 -7.08 5.99
CA GLN A 345 12.10 -6.45 6.94
C GLN A 345 10.75 -7.17 7.01
N TYR A 346 10.07 -7.34 5.89
CA TYR A 346 8.64 -7.66 5.90
C TYR A 346 8.36 -9.17 5.88
N SER A 347 9.30 -9.99 5.40
CA SER A 347 9.04 -11.40 5.10
C SER A 347 9.13 -12.30 6.34
N VAL A 348 7.99 -12.83 6.78
CA VAL A 348 7.88 -13.77 7.91
C VAL A 348 7.70 -15.18 7.36
N PRO A 349 8.63 -16.12 7.60
CA PRO A 349 8.48 -17.51 7.19
C PRO A 349 7.29 -18.18 7.88
N VAL A 350 6.45 -18.86 7.11
CA VAL A 350 5.27 -19.59 7.60
C VAL A 350 5.19 -20.96 6.94
N GLN A 351 5.09 -22.03 7.72
CA GLN A 351 4.94 -23.38 7.18
C GLN A 351 3.46 -23.71 6.93
N GLY A 352 3.09 -23.96 5.68
CA GLY A 352 1.77 -24.41 5.25
C GLY A 352 0.68 -23.34 5.30
N GLN A 353 -0.36 -23.57 4.50
CA GLN A 353 -1.57 -22.73 4.43
C GLN A 353 -2.58 -23.07 5.54
N SER A 354 -3.53 -22.17 5.79
CA SER A 354 -4.67 -22.39 6.70
C SER A 354 -6.00 -22.48 5.97
N ASP A 355 -6.94 -23.21 6.55
CA ASP A 355 -8.31 -23.32 6.03
C ASP A 355 -9.09 -22.01 6.23
N ILE A 356 -8.80 -21.31 7.33
CA ILE A 356 -9.40 -20.04 7.72
C ILE A 356 -8.28 -19.03 8.01
N VAL A 357 -8.38 -17.82 7.47
CA VAL A 357 -7.45 -16.72 7.78
C VAL A 357 -8.22 -15.49 8.25
N ILE A 358 -7.79 -14.91 9.36
CA ILE A 358 -8.38 -13.71 9.98
C ILE A 358 -7.50 -12.49 9.66
N PHE A 359 -8.13 -11.43 9.18
CA PHE A 359 -7.50 -10.16 8.83
C PHE A 359 -8.17 -8.99 9.61
N PRO A 360 -7.46 -8.42 10.60
CA PRO A 360 -7.84 -7.15 11.21
C PRO A 360 -7.64 -6.00 10.22
N ILE A 361 -8.71 -5.28 9.86
CA ILE A 361 -8.63 -4.18 8.88
C ILE A 361 -8.47 -2.85 9.65
N PRO A 362 -7.32 -2.14 9.54
CA PRO A 362 -7.11 -0.84 10.16
C PRO A 362 -7.88 0.26 9.43
N PHE A 363 -7.91 1.46 10.01
CA PHE A 363 -8.61 2.64 9.49
C PHE A 363 -8.03 3.24 8.18
N ILE A 364 -6.89 2.75 7.68
CA ILE A 364 -6.14 3.40 6.59
C ILE A 364 -5.81 2.41 5.45
N SER A 365 -5.81 2.93 4.23
CA SER A 365 -5.37 2.26 3.01
C SER A 365 -4.62 3.26 2.11
N PRO A 366 -3.87 2.79 1.10
CA PRO A 366 -3.26 3.67 0.09
C PRO A 366 -4.24 4.61 -0.60
N TYR A 367 -5.53 4.24 -0.60
CA TYR A 367 -6.58 4.93 -1.34
C TYR A 367 -7.56 5.70 -0.44
N SER A 368 -7.30 5.74 0.87
CA SER A 368 -8.10 6.46 1.87
C SER A 368 -7.26 7.42 2.73
N VAL A 369 -6.09 7.84 2.25
CA VAL A 369 -5.22 8.79 2.98
C VAL A 369 -6.01 10.06 3.28
N ASN A 370 -6.15 10.38 4.56
CA ASN A 370 -6.97 11.48 5.09
C ASN A 370 -8.46 11.41 4.70
N SER A 371 -8.99 10.21 4.45
CA SER A 371 -10.37 9.98 4.00
C SER A 371 -10.97 8.72 4.64
N ILE A 372 -12.20 8.39 4.28
CA ILE A 372 -12.97 7.25 4.76
C ILE A 372 -12.45 5.96 4.13
N LEU A 373 -12.25 4.90 4.92
CA LEU A 373 -12.06 3.55 4.40
C LEU A 373 -13.42 2.96 3.99
N ASN A 374 -13.90 3.38 2.83
CA ASN A 374 -15.21 3.01 2.31
C ASN A 374 -15.34 1.50 2.01
N PRO A 375 -16.56 0.96 1.83
CA PRO A 375 -16.77 -0.47 1.58
C PRO A 375 -15.90 -1.10 0.49
N LEU A 376 -15.68 -0.40 -0.62
CA LEU A 376 -14.84 -0.90 -1.72
C LEU A 376 -13.37 -1.00 -1.28
N LEU A 377 -12.90 -0.06 -0.47
CA LEU A 377 -11.53 -0.08 0.04
C LEU A 377 -11.32 -1.15 1.11
N VAL A 378 -12.35 -1.53 1.88
CA VAL A 378 -12.28 -2.71 2.77
C VAL A 378 -12.06 -3.99 1.95
N GLN A 379 -12.75 -4.11 0.80
CA GLN A 379 -12.54 -5.21 -0.14
C GLN A 379 -11.12 -5.19 -0.72
N VAL A 380 -10.58 -4.00 -1.06
CA VAL A 380 -9.19 -3.84 -1.49
C VAL A 380 -8.22 -4.30 -0.40
N MET A 381 -8.44 -3.90 0.86
CA MET A 381 -7.56 -4.29 1.96
C MET A 381 -7.58 -5.80 2.19
N GLY A 382 -8.76 -6.42 2.31
CA GLY A 382 -8.87 -7.85 2.61
C GLY A 382 -8.45 -8.76 1.44
N LEU A 383 -9.09 -8.60 0.28
CA LEU A 383 -8.95 -9.51 -0.87
C LEU A 383 -7.86 -9.07 -1.86
N GLY A 384 -7.47 -7.80 -1.83
CA GLY A 384 -6.41 -7.25 -2.68
C GLY A 384 -5.06 -7.25 -1.96
N TYR A 385 -4.88 -6.42 -0.94
CA TYR A 385 -3.59 -6.30 -0.25
C TYR A 385 -3.30 -7.50 0.64
N PHE A 386 -4.12 -7.78 1.65
CA PHE A 386 -3.76 -8.72 2.71
C PHE A 386 -3.70 -10.17 2.22
N PHE A 387 -4.58 -10.53 1.28
CA PHE A 387 -4.46 -11.78 0.54
C PHE A 387 -3.13 -11.88 -0.24
N ASN A 388 -2.71 -10.81 -0.94
CA ASN A 388 -1.48 -10.78 -1.75
C ASN A 388 -0.21 -10.35 -0.98
N LEU A 389 -0.29 -10.05 0.32
CA LEU A 389 0.88 -9.86 1.20
C LEU A 389 1.48 -11.23 1.54
N ASN A 390 1.84 -11.96 0.49
CA ASN A 390 2.44 -13.27 0.55
C ASN A 390 3.61 -13.40 -0.43
N ARG A 391 4.49 -14.35 -0.11
CA ARG A 391 5.55 -14.86 -0.95
C ARG A 391 5.41 -16.38 -1.02
N GLY A 392 5.65 -16.96 -2.19
CA GLY A 392 5.39 -18.35 -2.50
C GLY A 392 3.93 -18.55 -2.89
N ILE A 393 3.06 -18.75 -1.89
CA ILE A 393 1.63 -18.99 -2.10
C ILE A 393 0.78 -18.21 -1.08
N PRO A 394 -0.52 -17.98 -1.36
CA PRO A 394 -1.42 -17.34 -0.40
C PRO A 394 -1.49 -18.08 0.94
N LEU A 395 -1.62 -17.35 2.06
CA LEU A 395 -1.73 -17.95 3.39
C LEU A 395 -2.99 -18.82 3.57
N VAL A 396 -4.08 -18.47 2.89
CA VAL A 396 -5.34 -19.23 2.89
C VAL A 396 -5.33 -20.29 1.79
N LYS A 397 -5.80 -21.50 2.09
CA LYS A 397 -5.97 -22.56 1.07
C LYS A 397 -6.99 -22.14 0.02
N LYS A 398 -6.86 -22.69 -1.19
CA LYS A 398 -7.88 -22.52 -2.23
C LYS A 398 -9.22 -23.08 -1.74
N GLY A 399 -10.29 -22.30 -1.87
CA GLY A 399 -11.61 -22.61 -1.31
C GLY A 399 -11.76 -22.33 0.19
N GLY A 400 -10.71 -21.82 0.87
CA GLY A 400 -10.74 -21.47 2.28
C GLY A 400 -11.58 -20.21 2.59
N VAL A 401 -11.65 -19.86 3.87
CA VAL A 401 -12.45 -18.73 4.36
C VAL A 401 -11.55 -17.58 4.81
N LEU A 402 -11.90 -16.36 4.39
CA LEU A 402 -11.35 -15.14 4.99
C LEU A 402 -12.35 -14.54 5.96
N ILE A 403 -11.88 -14.20 7.16
CA ILE A 403 -12.63 -13.41 8.14
C ILE A 403 -12.00 -12.02 8.20
N LEU A 404 -12.77 -10.98 7.88
CA LEU A 404 -12.33 -9.59 7.96
C LEU A 404 -12.92 -8.94 9.21
N LEU A 405 -12.10 -8.24 10.00
CA LEU A 405 -12.59 -7.47 11.15
C LEU A 405 -12.74 -6.01 10.74
N HIS A 406 -13.98 -5.58 10.51
CA HIS A 406 -14.29 -4.20 10.13
C HIS A 406 -15.78 -3.90 10.38
N PRO A 407 -16.16 -2.67 10.78
CA PRO A 407 -17.56 -2.33 10.97
C PRO A 407 -18.40 -2.24 9.68
N ALA A 408 -17.75 -2.28 8.51
CA ALA A 408 -18.35 -2.28 7.18
C ALA A 408 -19.50 -1.27 7.00
N TYR A 409 -19.32 -0.07 7.55
CA TYR A 409 -20.28 1.01 7.43
C TYR A 409 -20.42 1.48 5.98
N ASP A 410 -21.61 1.97 5.63
CA ASP A 410 -21.94 2.50 4.30
C ASP A 410 -21.61 4.00 4.22
N GLU A 411 -20.31 4.32 4.19
CA GLU A 411 -19.83 5.70 4.08
C GLU A 411 -18.82 5.83 2.94
N PHE A 412 -18.93 6.95 2.23
CA PHE A 412 -18.00 7.37 1.20
C PHE A 412 -17.67 8.85 1.39
N ASP A 413 -16.47 9.23 0.98
CA ASP A 413 -16.09 10.63 0.89
C ASP A 413 -16.54 11.16 -0.48
N PRO A 414 -17.54 12.06 -0.56
CA PRO A 414 -18.06 12.53 -1.84
C PRO A 414 -17.08 13.44 -2.59
N GLU A 415 -16.08 14.00 -1.90
CA GLU A 415 -15.05 14.84 -2.54
C GLU A 415 -13.94 13.97 -3.14
N HIS A 416 -13.49 12.95 -2.39
CA HIS A 416 -12.42 12.07 -2.86
C HIS A 416 -12.92 10.91 -3.73
N HIS A 417 -14.08 10.33 -3.42
CA HIS A 417 -14.56 9.09 -4.03
C HIS A 417 -15.95 9.21 -4.72
N PRO A 418 -16.24 10.28 -5.49
CA PRO A 418 -17.56 10.45 -6.11
C PRO A 418 -17.95 9.29 -7.04
N SER A 419 -17.01 8.80 -7.86
CA SER A 419 -17.26 7.65 -8.75
C SER A 419 -17.46 6.33 -8.01
N TYR A 420 -16.95 6.20 -6.79
CA TYR A 420 -17.10 5.00 -5.98
C TYR A 420 -18.54 4.86 -5.49
N ILE A 421 -19.20 5.98 -5.19
CA ILE A 421 -20.59 6.01 -4.75
C ILE A 421 -21.48 5.42 -5.85
N GLU A 422 -21.29 5.86 -7.09
CA GLU A 422 -22.04 5.34 -8.22
C GLU A 422 -21.68 3.88 -8.53
N PHE A 423 -20.39 3.53 -8.51
CA PHE A 423 -19.96 2.14 -8.69
C PHE A 423 -20.63 1.20 -7.67
N PHE A 424 -20.64 1.60 -6.40
CA PHE A 424 -21.20 0.79 -5.33
C PHE A 424 -22.73 0.66 -5.41
N ASN A 425 -23.44 1.76 -5.66
CA ASN A 425 -24.91 1.80 -5.62
C ASN A 425 -25.59 1.43 -6.93
N ARG A 426 -24.95 1.66 -8.09
CA ARG A 426 -25.53 1.36 -9.41
C ARG A 426 -24.93 0.10 -10.02
N ILE A 427 -23.61 -0.04 -9.98
CA ILE A 427 -22.91 -1.05 -10.78
C ILE A 427 -22.83 -2.41 -10.07
N LEU A 428 -22.43 -2.45 -8.79
CA LEU A 428 -22.34 -3.71 -8.04
C LEU A 428 -23.66 -4.50 -7.92
N PRO A 429 -24.85 -3.85 -7.83
CA PRO A 429 -26.13 -4.56 -7.91
C PRO A 429 -26.36 -5.27 -9.25
N GLU A 430 -25.81 -4.75 -10.36
CA GLU A 430 -25.94 -5.37 -11.68
C GLU A 430 -24.96 -6.53 -11.86
N THR A 431 -23.70 -6.37 -11.44
CA THR A 431 -22.71 -7.44 -11.55
C THR A 431 -21.50 -7.24 -10.64
N ARG A 432 -20.93 -8.38 -10.20
CA ARG A 432 -19.65 -8.49 -9.47
C ARG A 432 -18.54 -9.08 -10.34
N ASP A 433 -18.85 -9.47 -11.57
CA ASP A 433 -17.90 -10.12 -12.47
C ASP A 433 -16.97 -9.07 -13.08
N SER A 434 -15.68 -9.16 -12.76
CA SER A 434 -14.68 -8.18 -13.19
C SER A 434 -14.54 -8.07 -14.71
N MET A 435 -14.71 -9.16 -15.46
CA MET A 435 -14.63 -9.12 -16.93
C MET A 435 -15.84 -8.38 -17.49
N LYS A 436 -17.05 -8.63 -16.98
CA LYS A 436 -18.25 -7.89 -17.36
C LYS A 436 -18.14 -6.42 -17.01
N LEU A 437 -17.61 -6.11 -15.83
CA LEU A 437 -17.37 -4.72 -15.40
C LEU A 437 -16.46 -3.98 -16.37
N GLN A 438 -15.34 -4.61 -16.75
CA GLN A 438 -14.38 -4.06 -17.71
C GLN A 438 -15.05 -3.80 -19.07
N HIS A 439 -15.76 -4.79 -19.61
CA HIS A 439 -16.32 -4.69 -20.95
C HIS A 439 -17.55 -3.76 -21.03
N LYS A 440 -18.36 -3.67 -19.97
CA LYS A 440 -19.66 -2.96 -20.02
C LYS A 440 -19.60 -1.53 -19.49
N TYR A 441 -18.84 -1.24 -18.43
CA TYR A 441 -18.95 0.06 -17.73
C TYR A 441 -17.64 0.82 -17.53
N GLU A 442 -16.47 0.17 -17.54
CA GLU A 442 -15.20 0.83 -17.22
C GLU A 442 -14.97 2.09 -18.06
N ARG A 443 -15.14 1.96 -19.38
CA ARG A 443 -14.95 3.06 -20.33
C ARG A 443 -15.93 4.21 -20.12
N GLU A 444 -17.19 3.91 -19.79
CA GLU A 444 -18.21 4.92 -19.49
C GLU A 444 -17.76 5.83 -18.33
N PHE A 445 -17.20 5.23 -17.27
CA PHE A 445 -16.72 5.98 -16.11
C PHE A 445 -15.41 6.70 -16.39
N ALA A 446 -14.51 6.08 -17.17
CA ALA A 446 -13.23 6.69 -17.53
C ALA A 446 -13.42 7.95 -18.38
N GLU A 447 -14.35 7.93 -19.32
CA GLU A 447 -14.59 9.02 -20.27
C GLU A 447 -15.70 9.99 -19.79
N ASN A 448 -16.25 9.81 -18.58
CA ASN A 448 -17.32 10.66 -18.06
C ASN A 448 -16.81 12.09 -17.81
N PRO A 449 -17.37 13.12 -18.48
CA PRO A 449 -16.87 14.49 -18.37
C PRO A 449 -16.91 15.07 -16.96
N SER A 450 -17.90 14.66 -16.14
CA SER A 450 -18.02 15.11 -14.76
C SER A 450 -16.92 14.51 -13.89
N TYR A 451 -16.63 13.22 -14.04
CA TYR A 451 -15.55 12.57 -13.28
C TYR A 451 -14.17 13.06 -13.71
N VAL A 452 -13.96 13.25 -15.01
CA VAL A 452 -12.73 13.89 -15.52
C VAL A 452 -12.59 15.29 -14.93
N HIS A 453 -13.65 16.11 -14.91
CA HIS A 453 -13.60 17.43 -14.30
C HIS A 453 -13.23 17.39 -12.81
N LEU A 454 -13.89 16.53 -12.03
CA LEU A 454 -13.63 16.39 -10.59
C LEU A 454 -12.21 15.89 -10.29
N TYR A 455 -11.68 14.97 -11.10
CA TYR A 455 -10.29 14.50 -10.99
C TYR A 455 -9.28 15.61 -11.33
N ARG A 456 -9.49 16.34 -12.43
CA ARG A 456 -8.55 17.35 -12.91
C ARG A 456 -8.53 18.62 -12.06
N LYS A 457 -9.71 19.04 -11.58
CA LYS A 457 -9.92 20.34 -10.92
C LYS A 457 -10.21 20.25 -9.42
N GLY A 458 -10.52 19.06 -8.91
CA GLY A 458 -10.74 18.80 -7.49
C GLY A 458 -9.70 17.83 -6.91
N ASN A 459 -10.09 17.16 -5.82
CA ASN A 459 -9.31 16.13 -5.15
C ASN A 459 -9.97 14.74 -5.29
N ALA A 460 -10.76 14.53 -6.35
CA ALA A 460 -11.36 13.22 -6.61
C ALA A 460 -10.34 12.26 -7.24
N TYR A 461 -10.47 10.98 -6.93
CA TYR A 461 -9.86 9.91 -7.74
C TYR A 461 -10.48 9.90 -9.15
N HIS A 462 -9.74 9.38 -10.13
CA HIS A 462 -10.23 9.27 -11.50
C HIS A 462 -11.54 8.45 -11.56
N GLY A 463 -12.41 8.76 -12.53
CA GLY A 463 -13.70 8.09 -12.71
C GLY A 463 -13.60 6.56 -12.80
N VAL A 464 -12.53 6.06 -13.41
CA VAL A 464 -12.26 4.62 -13.57
C VAL A 464 -11.69 3.94 -12.32
N HIS A 465 -11.15 4.71 -11.37
CA HIS A 465 -10.44 4.17 -10.22
C HIS A 465 -11.21 3.12 -9.39
N PRO A 466 -12.55 3.20 -9.15
CA PRO A 466 -13.27 2.13 -8.45
C PRO A 466 -13.25 0.78 -9.18
N PHE A 467 -13.16 0.76 -10.52
CA PHE A 467 -13.01 -0.49 -11.28
C PHE A 467 -11.68 -1.16 -10.95
N TYR A 468 -10.60 -0.38 -10.93
CA TYR A 468 -9.27 -0.89 -10.61
C TYR A 468 -9.20 -1.39 -9.16
N MET A 469 -9.89 -0.73 -8.23
CA MET A 469 -10.03 -1.21 -6.86
C MET A 469 -10.79 -2.53 -6.77
N TRP A 470 -11.86 -2.68 -7.55
CA TRP A 470 -12.55 -3.95 -7.64
C TRP A 470 -11.61 -5.03 -8.19
N TYR A 471 -10.95 -4.79 -9.33
CA TYR A 471 -10.03 -5.73 -9.96
C TYR A 471 -8.88 -6.10 -9.03
N TRP A 472 -8.40 -5.18 -8.21
CA TRP A 472 -7.29 -5.40 -7.30
C TRP A 472 -7.49 -6.58 -6.34
N GLY A 473 -8.72 -6.88 -5.94
CA GLY A 473 -9.01 -8.07 -5.12
C GLY A 473 -9.50 -9.29 -5.88
N GLU A 474 -9.37 -9.31 -7.22
CA GLU A 474 -9.87 -10.40 -8.06
C GLU A 474 -9.24 -11.74 -7.68
N ASN A 475 -7.93 -11.79 -7.44
CA ASN A 475 -7.27 -13.03 -7.03
C ASN A 475 -7.80 -13.56 -5.70
N GLY A 476 -7.96 -12.68 -4.71
CA GLY A 476 -8.58 -13.05 -3.44
C GLY A 476 -9.97 -13.64 -3.67
N ARG A 477 -10.83 -12.95 -4.44
CA ARG A 477 -12.20 -13.40 -4.72
C ARG A 477 -12.28 -14.73 -5.48
N GLN A 478 -11.39 -14.96 -6.44
CA GLN A 478 -11.36 -16.22 -7.21
C GLN A 478 -10.75 -17.38 -6.40
N HIS A 479 -9.97 -17.07 -5.36
CA HIS A 479 -9.27 -18.08 -4.57
C HIS A 479 -10.08 -18.59 -3.39
N VAL A 480 -10.81 -17.71 -2.70
CA VAL A 480 -11.52 -18.03 -1.45
C VAL A 480 -12.89 -18.62 -1.74
N GLY A 481 -13.36 -19.52 -0.88
CA GLY A 481 -14.70 -20.10 -0.96
C GLY A 481 -15.76 -19.22 -0.29
N LYS A 482 -15.36 -18.43 0.73
CA LYS A 482 -16.24 -17.54 1.48
C LYS A 482 -15.45 -16.40 2.11
N VAL A 483 -16.10 -15.24 2.21
CA VAL A 483 -15.64 -14.10 3.02
C VAL A 483 -16.71 -13.79 4.05
N ILE A 484 -16.27 -13.62 5.31
CA ILE A 484 -17.13 -13.24 6.43
C ILE A 484 -16.58 -11.94 6.99
N VAL A 485 -17.43 -10.94 7.19
CA VAL A 485 -17.05 -9.73 7.92
C VAL A 485 -17.64 -9.76 9.33
N ALA A 486 -16.76 -9.70 10.32
CA ALA A 486 -17.11 -9.73 11.73
C ALA A 486 -17.19 -8.30 12.29
N GLY A 487 -18.28 -8.01 13.00
CA GLY A 487 -18.55 -6.70 13.59
C GLY A 487 -19.22 -5.71 12.65
N ALA A 488 -19.79 -6.16 11.52
CA ALA A 488 -20.42 -5.26 10.57
C ALA A 488 -21.72 -4.65 11.12
N GLU A 489 -21.88 -3.33 10.95
CA GLU A 489 -22.99 -2.54 11.48
C GLU A 489 -24.28 -2.65 10.67
N ASN A 490 -24.21 -3.22 9.46
CA ASN A 490 -25.34 -3.39 8.57
C ASN A 490 -25.22 -4.68 7.74
N ASN A 491 -26.35 -5.13 7.18
CA ASN A 491 -26.40 -6.32 6.32
C ASN A 491 -26.21 -5.99 4.83
N HIS A 492 -26.53 -4.76 4.43
CA HIS A 492 -26.57 -4.38 3.02
C HIS A 492 -25.17 -4.34 2.38
N VAL A 493 -24.19 -3.74 3.05
CA VAL A 493 -22.81 -3.63 2.54
C VAL A 493 -22.17 -5.01 2.35
N PRO A 494 -22.14 -5.90 3.36
CA PRO A 494 -21.62 -7.27 3.17
C PRO A 494 -22.36 -8.00 2.04
N ALA A 495 -23.69 -7.92 2.01
CA ALA A 495 -24.50 -8.57 0.97
C ALA A 495 -24.17 -8.05 -0.43
N LEU A 496 -23.96 -6.74 -0.61
CA LEU A 496 -23.55 -6.12 -1.88
C LEU A 496 -22.15 -6.53 -2.33
N LEU A 497 -21.24 -6.79 -1.40
CA LEU A 497 -19.88 -7.29 -1.70
C LEU A 497 -19.85 -8.81 -1.90
N GLY A 498 -20.95 -9.52 -1.59
CA GLY A 498 -21.06 -10.98 -1.68
C GLY A 498 -20.44 -11.71 -0.49
N TRP A 499 -20.51 -11.10 0.70
CA TRP A 499 -19.94 -11.60 1.94
C TRP A 499 -21.03 -11.93 2.95
N ASP A 500 -20.70 -12.83 3.87
CA ASP A 500 -21.53 -13.09 5.04
C ASP A 500 -21.17 -12.13 6.17
N ARG A 501 -22.12 -11.90 7.08
CA ARG A 501 -22.04 -10.92 8.14
C ARG A 501 -22.28 -11.58 9.49
N THR A 502 -21.45 -11.25 10.47
CA THR A 502 -21.59 -11.66 11.88
C THR A 502 -21.40 -10.49 12.83
N ASP A 503 -21.97 -10.57 14.03
CA ASP A 503 -21.81 -9.52 15.05
C ASP A 503 -20.45 -9.62 15.75
N THR A 504 -19.91 -10.84 15.87
CA THR A 504 -18.67 -11.09 16.61
C THR A 504 -17.69 -11.98 15.84
N LEU A 505 -16.40 -11.91 16.20
CA LEU A 505 -15.39 -12.81 15.64
C LEU A 505 -15.66 -14.27 16.03
N THR A 506 -16.23 -14.52 17.21
CA THR A 506 -16.56 -15.88 17.64
C THR A 506 -17.59 -16.52 16.69
N GLU A 507 -18.68 -15.81 16.37
CA GLU A 507 -19.67 -16.26 15.39
C GLU A 507 -19.04 -16.49 14.01
N ALA A 508 -18.19 -15.57 13.55
CA ALA A 508 -17.49 -15.70 12.27
C ALA A 508 -16.64 -16.98 12.20
N ILE A 509 -15.94 -17.31 13.29
CA ILE A 509 -15.11 -18.53 13.37
C ILE A 509 -15.99 -19.78 13.39
N GLU A 510 -17.11 -19.76 14.12
CA GLU A 510 -18.06 -20.88 14.16
C GLU A 510 -18.65 -21.15 12.77
N GLU A 511 -19.08 -20.10 12.07
CA GLU A 511 -19.60 -20.19 10.72
C GLU A 511 -18.53 -20.68 9.73
N ALA A 512 -17.31 -20.14 9.81
CA ALA A 512 -16.19 -20.57 8.98
C ALA A 512 -15.83 -22.05 9.19
N ARG A 513 -15.90 -22.55 10.43
CA ARG A 513 -15.74 -23.98 10.74
C ARG A 513 -16.92 -24.83 10.29
N GLY A 514 -18.14 -24.27 10.28
CA GLY A 514 -19.29 -24.90 9.66
C GLY A 514 -19.07 -25.16 8.18
N PHE A 515 -18.41 -24.21 7.49
CA PHE A 515 -18.07 -24.32 6.07
C PHE A 515 -16.85 -25.22 5.78
N MET A 516 -15.75 -25.05 6.53
CA MET A 516 -14.48 -25.77 6.28
C MET A 516 -14.36 -27.12 7.00
N GLY A 517 -15.24 -27.39 7.96
CA GLY A 517 -15.15 -28.54 8.87
C GLY A 517 -14.58 -28.18 10.25
N ARG A 518 -14.98 -28.96 11.26
CA ARG A 518 -14.68 -28.68 12.68
C ARG A 518 -13.18 -28.65 13.02
N SER A 519 -12.36 -29.36 12.25
CA SER A 519 -10.91 -29.42 12.42
C SER A 519 -10.15 -28.37 11.59
N ALA A 520 -10.84 -27.40 11.00
CA ALA A 520 -10.23 -26.36 10.18
C ALA A 520 -9.15 -25.60 10.94
N THR A 521 -7.99 -25.48 10.30
CA THR A 521 -6.83 -24.72 10.80
C THR A 521 -7.07 -23.22 10.62
N ILE A 522 -6.67 -22.43 11.61
CA ILE A 522 -6.92 -20.98 11.64
C ILE A 522 -5.57 -20.25 11.74
N SER A 523 -5.36 -19.26 10.89
CA SER A 523 -4.30 -18.26 11.08
C SER A 523 -4.87 -16.86 11.29
N LEU A 524 -4.24 -16.06 12.16
CA LEU A 524 -4.42 -14.62 12.28
C LEU A 524 -3.16 -13.92 11.77
N LEU A 525 -3.30 -12.95 10.86
CA LEU A 525 -2.20 -12.12 10.39
C LEU A 525 -2.23 -10.75 11.10
N ARG A 526 -1.19 -10.41 11.90
CA ARG A 526 -1.07 -9.12 12.60
C ARG A 526 -0.44 -8.06 11.68
N ILE A 527 -1.25 -7.46 10.81
CA ILE A 527 -0.77 -6.65 9.65
C ILE A 527 -0.41 -5.19 10.01
N ALA A 528 -0.62 -4.78 11.26
CA ALA A 528 -0.18 -3.48 11.77
C ALA A 528 0.65 -3.71 13.04
N PRO A 529 2.00 -3.65 12.97
CA PRO A 529 2.83 -3.26 11.81
C PRO A 529 2.82 -4.16 10.56
N THR A 530 3.20 -3.60 9.40
CA THR A 530 3.23 -4.29 8.11
C THR A 530 4.09 -5.56 8.16
N LEU A 531 3.55 -6.64 7.61
CA LEU A 531 4.26 -7.90 7.39
C LEU A 531 3.74 -8.60 6.12
N LEU A 532 4.56 -9.50 5.61
CA LEU A 532 4.26 -10.37 4.50
C LEU A 532 4.53 -11.83 4.91
N ALA A 533 3.60 -12.73 4.60
CA ALA A 533 3.75 -14.16 4.88
C ALA A 533 4.54 -14.87 3.77
N ASP A 534 5.73 -15.38 4.07
CA ASP A 534 6.51 -16.25 3.18
C ASP A 534 6.13 -17.70 3.41
N VAL A 535 5.14 -18.17 2.64
CA VAL A 535 4.47 -19.44 2.87
C VAL A 535 5.20 -20.56 2.12
N LYS A 536 5.72 -21.53 2.88
CA LYS A 536 6.38 -22.72 2.35
C LYS A 536 5.47 -23.93 2.52
N LEU A 537 5.31 -24.75 1.48
CA LEU A 537 4.51 -25.98 1.54
C LEU A 537 5.20 -27.08 2.36
#